data_AF-A0A525WM44-F1
#
_entry.id   AF-A0A525WM44-F1
#
_cell.length_a   1.000
_cell.length_b   1.000
_cell.length_c   1.000
_cell.angle_alpha   90.00
_cell.angle_beta   90.00
_cell.angle_gamma   90.00
#
_symmetry.space_group_name_H-M   'P 1'
#
loop_
_entity.id
_entity.type
_entity.pdbx_description
1 polymer ?
#
loop_
_entity_poly.entity_id
_entity_poly.type
_entity_poly.pdbx_seq_one_letter_code
_entity_poly.pdbx_strand_id
1 'polypeptide(L)' 'MDLVNKLDYYGFFPGGDHVPFKEAGIPTVAIVSGGVHPHFHQPTDTADTINPEILHTVARYVFALTWQLANDR' A
#
# COMPACT_ATOMS: atom_id res chain seq x y z
N MET A 1 9.26 -16.48 5.94
CA MET A 1 7.79 -16.33 5.95
C MET A 1 7.44 -15.62 4.65
N ASP A 2 6.72 -16.31 3.76
CA ASP A 2 6.49 -15.88 2.37
C ASP A 2 5.68 -14.57 2.31
N LEU A 3 6.05 -13.66 1.40
CA LEU A 3 5.42 -12.34 1.20
C LEU A 3 3.93 -12.48 0.88
N VAL A 4 3.56 -13.56 0.19
CA VAL A 4 2.18 -13.89 -0.18
C VAL A 4 1.26 -13.98 1.06
N ASN A 5 1.79 -14.45 2.20
CA ASN A 5 1.00 -14.57 3.43
C ASN A 5 0.79 -13.24 4.18
N LYS A 6 1.34 -12.13 3.67
CA LYS A 6 1.21 -10.78 4.24
C LYS A 6 0.36 -9.85 3.37
N LEU A 7 -0.22 -10.36 2.28
CA LEU A 7 -0.98 -9.56 1.32
C LEU A 7 -2.46 -9.90 1.42
N ASP A 8 -3.26 -8.90 1.78
CA ASP A 8 -4.70 -8.95 1.62
C ASP A 8 -5.08 -8.16 0.36
N TYR A 9 -5.77 -8.82 -0.59
CA TYR A 9 -6.25 -8.19 -1.81
C TYR A 9 -7.73 -7.84 -1.70
N TYR A 10 -8.04 -6.57 -1.84
CA TYR A 10 -9.39 -6.04 -1.80
C TYR A 10 -9.82 -5.52 -3.17
N GLY A 11 -11.14 -5.40 -3.36
CA GLY A 11 -11.72 -4.65 -4.47
C GLY A 11 -11.51 -3.14 -4.32
N PHE A 12 -12.38 -2.35 -4.94
CA PHE A 12 -12.29 -0.89 -4.89
C PHE A 12 -12.27 -0.37 -3.44
N PHE A 13 -11.25 0.44 -3.12
CA PHE A 13 -11.04 1.07 -1.82
C PHE A 13 -11.36 2.57 -1.93
N PRO A 14 -12.55 3.03 -1.49
CA PRO A 14 -12.94 4.44 -1.65
C PRO A 14 -12.14 5.38 -0.73
N GLY A 15 -12.03 6.64 -1.12
CA GLY A 15 -11.53 7.73 -0.26
C GLY A 15 -10.03 8.05 -0.35
N GLY A 16 -9.28 7.41 -1.24
CA GLY A 16 -7.86 7.74 -1.48
C GLY A 16 -7.61 8.49 -2.79
N ASP A 17 -6.38 9.01 -2.96
CA ASP A 17 -5.97 9.79 -4.13
C ASP A 17 -6.10 9.06 -5.48
N HIS A 18 -6.16 7.73 -5.45
CA HIS A 18 -6.33 6.88 -6.63
C HIS A 18 -7.77 6.87 -7.18
N VAL A 19 -8.77 7.37 -6.44
CA VAL A 19 -10.18 7.32 -6.84
C VAL A 19 -10.46 8.09 -8.14
N PRO A 20 -10.05 9.36 -8.32
CA PRO A 20 -10.31 10.09 -9.57
C PRO A 20 -9.70 9.43 -10.81
N PHE A 21 -8.53 8.79 -10.67
CA PHE A 21 -7.89 8.03 -11.75
C PHE A 21 -8.72 6.80 -12.13
N LYS A 22 -9.20 6.05 -11.13
CA LYS A 22 -10.09 4.90 -11.34
C LYS A 22 -11.37 5.32 -12.07
N GLU A 23 -11.99 6.42 -11.64
CA GLU A 23 -13.22 6.97 -12.24
C GLU A 23 -13.00 7.44 -13.68
N ALA A 24 -11.80 7.94 -14.00
CA ALA A 24 -11.39 8.29 -15.36
C ALA A 24 -11.02 7.06 -16.23
N GLY A 25 -11.17 5.84 -15.72
CA GLY A 25 -10.85 4.60 -16.44
C GLY A 25 -9.36 4.24 -16.47
N ILE A 26 -8.52 4.93 -15.70
CA ILE A 26 -7.09 4.62 -15.58
C ILE A 26 -6.93 3.45 -14.59
N PRO A 27 -6.21 2.38 -14.93
CA PRO A 27 -5.92 1.30 -13.99
C PRO A 27 -5.16 1.82 -12.78
N THR A 28 -5.64 1.49 -11.58
CA THR A 28 -5.02 1.90 -10.32
C THR A 28 -4.93 0.75 -9.34
N VAL A 29 -3.91 0.83 -8.49
CA VAL A 29 -3.71 -0.02 -7.31
C VAL A 29 -3.35 0.91 -6.15
N ALA A 30 -4.04 0.75 -5.03
CA ALA A 30 -3.69 1.40 -3.77
C ALA A 30 -2.98 0.38 -2.86
N ILE A 31 -1.81 0.73 -2.34
CA ILE A 31 -1.03 -0.13 -1.44
C ILE A 31 -0.99 0.56 -0.08
N VAL A 32 -1.63 -0.05 0.91
CA VAL A 32 -1.76 0.47 2.27
C VAL A 32 -1.50 -0.64 3.27
N SER A 33 -1.08 -0.28 4.48
CA SER A 33 -1.00 -1.22 5.59
C SER A 33 -2.40 -1.53 6.13
N GLY A 34 -2.72 -2.81 6.31
CA GLY A 34 -3.94 -3.26 6.98
C GLY A 34 -3.85 -3.20 8.51
N GLY A 35 -4.98 -3.46 9.17
CA GLY A 35 -5.08 -3.51 10.63
C GLY A 35 -5.53 -2.21 11.29
N VAL A 36 -5.44 -2.17 12.62
CA VAL A 36 -5.80 -0.98 13.41
C VAL A 36 -4.62 -0.02 13.41
N HIS A 37 -4.89 1.25 13.11
CA HIS A 37 -3.91 2.34 13.13
C HIS A 37 -4.22 3.29 14.29
N PRO A 38 -3.81 2.99 15.54
CA PRO A 38 -4.21 3.75 16.73
C PRO A 38 -3.70 5.20 16.74
N HIS A 39 -2.64 5.48 15.97
CA HIS A 39 -2.04 6.79 15.83
C HIS A 39 -2.63 7.59 14.66
N PHE A 40 -3.47 6.98 13.81
CA PHE A 40 -4.00 7.64 12.62
C PHE A 40 -4.84 8.87 12.97
N HIS A 41 -4.59 9.99 12.27
CA HIS A 41 -5.18 11.30 12.56
C HIS A 41 -4.97 11.80 14.00
N GLN A 42 -3.95 11.29 14.69
CA GLN A 42 -3.59 11.74 16.04
C GLN A 42 -2.23 12.44 16.03
N PRO A 43 -1.98 13.37 16.98
CA PRO A 43 -0.65 13.97 17.15
C PRO A 43 0.47 12.98 17.50
N THR A 44 0.11 11.75 17.87
CA THR A 44 1.07 10.66 18.13
C THR A 44 1.56 9.97 16.87
N ASP A 45 1.01 10.30 15.69
CA ASP A 45 1.53 9.86 14.38
C ASP A 45 2.90 10.51 14.12
N THR A 46 3.93 9.82 14.60
CA THR A 46 5.31 10.30 14.67
C THR A 46 6.26 9.18 14.28
N ALA A 47 7.51 9.53 13.95
CA ALA A 47 8.52 8.56 13.54
C ALA A 47 8.71 7.40 14.54
N ASP A 48 8.56 7.67 15.84
CA ASP A 48 8.69 6.68 16.91
C ASP A 48 7.58 5.61 16.90
N THR A 49 6.46 5.88 16.21
CA THR A 49 5.30 4.97 16.11
C THR A 49 5.28 4.17 14.81
N ILE A 50 6.27 4.34 13.94
CA ILE A 50 6.39 3.60 12.68
C ILE A 50 6.78 2.14 12.98
N ASN A 51 6.12 1.21 12.27
CA ASN A 51 6.59 -0.17 12.20
C ASN A 51 7.56 -0.36 11.02
N PRO A 52 8.87 -0.53 11.26
CA PRO A 52 9.88 -0.62 10.20
C PRO A 52 9.71 -1.86 9.31
N GLU A 53 9.17 -2.96 9.83
CA GLU A 53 8.97 -4.19 9.06
C GLU A 53 7.90 -4.02 7.98
N ILE A 54 6.85 -3.24 8.28
CA ILE A 54 5.81 -2.90 7.29
C ILE A 54 6.42 -2.01 6.21
N LEU A 55 7.16 -0.97 6.59
CA LEU A 55 7.80 -0.06 5.64
C LEU A 55 8.74 -0.81 4.68
N HIS A 56 9.59 -1.69 5.21
CA HIS A 56 10.49 -2.51 4.41
C HIS A 56 9.74 -3.46 3.47
N THR A 57 8.64 -4.06 3.95
CA THR A 57 7.79 -4.95 3.14
C THR A 57 7.14 -4.19 1.98
N VAL A 58 6.54 -3.02 2.24
CA VAL A 58 5.89 -2.18 1.23
C VAL A 58 6.92 -1.71 0.20
N ALA A 59 8.09 -1.23 0.62
CA ALA A 59 9.13 -0.76 -0.29
C ALA A 59 9.57 -1.86 -1.28
N ARG A 60 9.82 -3.08 -0.77
CA ARG A 60 10.19 -4.22 -1.61
C ARG A 60 9.07 -4.65 -2.56
N TYR A 61 7.83 -4.66 -2.09
CA TYR A 61 6.68 -5.03 -2.90
C TYR A 61 6.44 -4.02 -4.03
N VAL A 62 6.38 -2.72 -3.72
CA VAL A 62 6.20 -1.66 -4.71
C VAL A 62 7.32 -1.70 -5.74
N PHE A 63 8.57 -1.84 -5.31
CA PHE A 63 9.70 -1.96 -6.22
C PHE A 63 9.57 -3.17 -7.15
N ALA A 64 9.31 -4.37 -6.60
CA ALA A 64 9.20 -5.58 -7.41
C ALA A 64 8.03 -5.48 -8.41
N LEU A 65 6.86 -5.01 -7.96
CA LEU A 65 5.68 -4.83 -8.80
C LEU A 65 5.94 -3.84 -9.95
N THR A 66 6.44 -2.66 -9.63
CA THR A 66 6.71 -1.62 -10.64
C THR A 66 7.81 -2.02 -11.60
N TRP A 67 8.87 -2.68 -11.10
CA TRP A 67 9.92 -3.23 -11.94
C TRP A 67 9.36 -4.27 -12.91
N GLN A 68 8.52 -5.18 -12.43
CA GLN A 68 7.91 -6.20 -13.26
C GLN A 68 7.02 -5.57 -14.33
N LEU A 69 6.10 -4.66 -13.96
CA LEU A 69 5.21 -3.98 -14.91
C LEU A 69 5.96 -3.16 -15.97
N ALA A 70 7.13 -2.62 -15.63
CA ALA A 70 7.92 -1.81 -16.55
C ALA A 70 8.75 -2.67 -17.53
N ASN A 71 9.09 -3.91 -17.16
CA ASN A 71 10.07 -4.73 -17.90
C ASN A 71 9.49 -6.03 -18.48
N ASP A 72 8.43 -6.58 -17.90
CA ASP A 72 7.72 -7.72 -18.46
C ASP A 72 6.84 -7.23 -19.62
N ARG A 73 7.00 -7.86 -20.78
CA ARG A 73 6.21 -7.60 -22.00
C ARG A 73 5.18 -8.69 -22.22
#